data_AF-A0A9E4Q8D5-F1
#
_entry.id   AF-A0A9E4Q8D5-F1
#
_cell.length_a   1.000
_cell.length_b   1.000
_cell.length_c   1.000
_cell.angle_alpha   90.00
_cell.angle_beta   90.00
_cell.angle_gamma   90.00
#
_symmetry.space_group_name_H-M   'P 1'
#
loop_
_entity.id
_entity.type
_entity.pdbx_description
1 polymer ?
#
loop_
_entity_poly.entity_id
_entity_poly.type
_entity_poly.pdbx_seq_one_letter_code
_entity_poly.pdbx_strand_id
1 'polypeptide(L)'
;MTEQKVQDEASEENVPQFFISQEQALQIGRSLPLMIVGRMSYTDKQAFDQDPDPAADVKELIARVAASSSKDPDFLLPDTPLKEAIFRVILAHGNEPMTAEDISEILTERWAMTAYPRDVTPQVIQRLLENSSTYCIIKVPEPEPEEVEEEVIVEVAKSESTSELAEGDGDAEAELTDETGGQ
;
A
#
# COMPACT_ATOMS: atom_id res chain seq x y z
N MET A 1 3.68 6.83 46.55
CA MET A 1 4.27 7.95 45.81
C MET A 1 3.95 7.69 44.36
N THR A 2 3.02 8.49 43.85
CA THR A 2 2.50 8.48 42.49
C THR A 2 3.58 9.01 41.58
N GLU A 3 3.92 8.30 40.50
CA GLU A 3 4.60 8.91 39.35
C GLU A 3 4.19 8.16 38.08
N GLN A 4 3.16 8.74 37.47
CA GLN A 4 2.73 8.52 36.10
C GLN A 4 3.06 9.81 35.36
N LYS A 5 3.79 9.73 34.24
CA LYS A 5 4.01 10.79 33.24
C LYS A 5 5.00 10.26 32.19
N VAL A 6 4.83 10.38 30.88
CA VAL A 6 3.78 10.88 29.98
C VAL A 6 3.96 10.08 28.70
N GLN A 7 2.87 9.59 28.15
CA GLN A 7 2.77 9.03 26.81
C GLN A 7 2.77 10.23 25.85
N ASP A 8 3.82 10.38 25.05
CA ASP A 8 3.88 11.32 23.94
C ASP A 8 2.94 10.81 22.84
N GLU A 9 1.66 11.17 22.94
CA GLU A 9 0.77 11.18 21.78
C GLU A 9 1.00 12.51 21.05
N ALA A 10 1.98 12.50 20.15
CA ALA A 10 2.06 13.51 19.11
C ALA A 10 0.84 13.33 18.21
N SER A 11 -0.06 14.32 18.21
CA SER A 11 -1.09 14.44 17.19
C SER A 11 -0.40 14.61 15.84
N GLU A 12 -0.27 13.53 15.07
CA GLU A 12 0.03 13.58 13.65
C GLU A 12 -1.11 14.36 12.98
N GLU A 13 -0.89 15.64 12.68
CA GLU A 13 -1.75 16.33 11.70
C GLU A 13 -1.73 15.46 10.43
N ASN A 14 -2.89 15.23 9.81
CA ASN A 14 -3.07 14.35 8.66
C ASN A 14 -2.20 14.80 7.46
N VAL A 15 -0.92 14.41 7.44
CA VAL A 15 -0.01 14.77 6.34
C VAL A 15 -0.43 13.96 5.11
N PRO A 16 -0.73 14.62 3.97
CA PRO A 16 -1.09 13.92 2.75
C PRO A 16 -0.01 12.93 2.31
N GLN A 17 -0.38 11.66 2.18
CA GLN A 17 0.46 10.63 1.60
C GLN A 17 0.00 10.29 0.19
N PHE A 18 0.93 9.85 -0.65
CA PHE A 18 0.69 9.59 -2.07
C PHE A 18 1.27 8.26 -2.51
N PHE A 19 0.57 7.59 -3.42
CA PHE A 19 0.99 6.34 -4.03
C PHE A 19 0.52 6.25 -5.49
N ILE A 20 1.07 5.30 -6.25
CA ILE A 20 0.69 5.02 -7.63
C ILE A 20 -0.47 4.02 -7.63
N SER A 21 -1.60 4.41 -8.24
CA SER A 21 -2.81 3.60 -8.29
C SER A 21 -2.99 2.90 -9.64
N GLN A 22 -3.10 1.57 -9.62
CA GLN A 22 -3.43 0.77 -10.79
C GLN A 22 -4.86 1.03 -11.26
N GLU A 23 -5.81 1.19 -10.33
CA GLU A 23 -7.20 1.52 -10.66
C GLU A 23 -7.29 2.86 -11.40
N GLN A 24 -6.57 3.87 -10.91
CA GLN A 24 -6.54 5.18 -11.57
C GLN A 24 -5.96 5.07 -12.98
N ALA A 25 -4.89 4.28 -13.16
CA ALA A 25 -4.28 4.05 -14.47
C ALA A 25 -5.27 3.45 -15.47
N LEU A 26 -6.03 2.43 -15.06
CA LEU A 26 -7.08 1.80 -15.87
C LEU A 26 -8.17 2.82 -16.24
N GLN A 27 -8.61 3.64 -15.27
CA GLN A 27 -9.65 4.64 -15.49
C GLN A 27 -9.26 5.70 -16.54
N ILE A 28 -7.99 6.10 -16.58
CA ILE A 28 -7.49 7.10 -17.56
C ILE A 28 -6.90 6.46 -18.83
N GLY A 29 -7.07 5.14 -19.02
CA GLY A 29 -6.60 4.42 -20.20
C GLY A 29 -5.08 4.34 -20.32
N ARG A 30 -4.38 4.26 -19.19
CA ARG A 30 -2.91 4.10 -19.12
C ARG A 30 -2.54 2.69 -18.70
N SER A 31 -1.55 2.11 -19.38
CA SER A 31 -0.94 0.84 -18.96
C SER A 31 0.15 1.10 -17.92
N LEU A 32 -0.19 0.88 -16.66
CA LEU A 32 0.77 0.97 -15.56
C LEU A 32 1.94 -0.04 -15.71
N PRO A 33 1.73 -1.30 -16.13
CA PRO A 33 2.83 -2.22 -16.42
C PRO A 33 3.85 -1.66 -17.42
N LEU A 34 3.38 -1.09 -18.54
CA LEU A 34 4.26 -0.46 -19.54
C LEU A 34 5.02 0.74 -18.97
N MET A 35 4.38 1.55 -18.13
CA MET A 35 5.04 2.67 -17.45
C MET A 35 6.17 2.19 -16.54
N ILE A 36 5.93 1.14 -15.74
CA ILE A 36 6.92 0.59 -14.80
C ILE A 36 8.07 -0.07 -15.56
N VAL A 37 7.78 -0.98 -16.50
CA VAL A 37 8.80 -1.64 -17.34
C VAL A 37 9.61 -0.60 -18.10
N GLY A 38 9.00 0.51 -18.52
CA GLY A 38 9.67 1.66 -19.13
C GLY A 38 10.84 2.23 -18.31
N ARG A 39 10.81 2.11 -16.97
CA ARG A 39 11.80 2.69 -16.04
C ARG A 39 12.74 1.65 -15.43
N MET A 40 12.54 0.37 -15.73
CA MET A 40 13.47 -0.68 -15.33
C MET A 40 14.84 -0.50 -16.01
N SER A 41 15.87 -1.07 -15.41
CA SER A 41 17.18 -1.23 -16.05
C SER A 41 17.07 -2.12 -17.30
N TYR A 42 18.04 -2.05 -18.21
CA TYR A 42 18.06 -2.91 -19.40
C TYR A 42 18.00 -4.40 -19.01
N THR A 43 18.75 -4.81 -17.99
CA THR A 43 18.78 -6.19 -17.50
C THR A 43 17.43 -6.63 -16.94
N ASP A 44 16.76 -5.75 -16.18
CA ASP A 44 15.48 -6.08 -15.57
C ASP A 44 14.36 -6.16 -16.62
N LYS A 45 14.39 -5.30 -17.65
CA LYS A 45 13.44 -5.35 -18.78
C LYS A 45 13.46 -6.70 -19.51
N GLN A 46 14.63 -7.35 -19.62
CA GLN A 46 14.75 -8.64 -20.32
C GLN A 46 14.03 -9.79 -19.61
N ALA A 47 13.68 -9.63 -18.33
CA ALA A 47 12.90 -10.61 -17.59
C ALA A 47 11.39 -10.51 -17.89
N PHE A 48 10.95 -9.48 -18.60
CA PHE A 48 9.56 -9.21 -18.92
C PHE A 48 9.37 -9.08 -20.44
N ASP A 49 8.15 -9.34 -20.90
CA ASP A 49 7.80 -9.11 -22.31
C ASP A 49 7.87 -7.62 -22.66
N GLN A 50 8.17 -7.32 -23.92
CA GLN A 50 8.22 -5.93 -24.42
C GLN A 50 6.85 -5.24 -24.37
N ASP A 51 5.78 -6.04 -24.38
CA ASP A 51 4.39 -5.59 -24.25
C ASP A 51 3.73 -6.38 -23.10
N PRO A 52 3.99 -6.01 -21.84
CA PRO A 52 3.40 -6.68 -20.70
C PRO A 52 1.88 -6.53 -20.75
N ASP A 53 1.19 -7.62 -20.44
CA ASP A 53 -0.28 -7.63 -20.30
C ASP A 53 -0.72 -6.48 -19.36
N PRO A 54 -1.75 -5.70 -19.70
CA PRO A 54 -2.33 -4.72 -18.77
C PRO A 54 -2.75 -5.30 -17.41
N ALA A 55 -3.03 -6.61 -17.36
CA ALA A 55 -3.32 -7.40 -16.16
C ALA A 55 -2.07 -8.06 -15.53
N ALA A 56 -0.86 -7.77 -16.03
CA ALA A 56 0.38 -8.24 -15.43
C ALA A 56 0.45 -7.87 -13.95
N ASP A 57 1.18 -8.67 -13.17
CA ASP A 57 1.34 -8.44 -11.74
C ASP A 57 2.17 -7.16 -11.50
N VAL A 58 1.46 -6.04 -11.36
CA VAL A 58 2.03 -4.73 -11.08
C VAL A 58 2.87 -4.77 -9.79
N LYS A 59 2.48 -5.57 -8.80
CA LYS A 59 3.22 -5.68 -7.54
C LYS A 59 4.57 -6.34 -7.76
N GLU A 60 4.63 -7.38 -8.59
CA GLU A 60 5.90 -8.01 -8.98
C GLU A 60 6.82 -7.03 -9.72
N LEU A 61 6.27 -6.26 -10.67
CA LEU A 61 7.02 -5.25 -11.42
C LEU A 61 7.61 -4.17 -10.49
N ILE A 62 6.80 -3.65 -9.57
CA ILE A 62 7.23 -2.65 -8.57
C ILE A 62 8.31 -3.24 -7.67
N ALA A 63 8.10 -4.44 -7.14
CA ALA A 63 9.06 -5.11 -6.27
C ALA A 63 10.42 -5.32 -7.00
N ARG A 64 10.39 -5.65 -8.29
CA ARG A 64 11.60 -5.78 -9.11
C ARG A 64 12.33 -4.45 -9.28
N VAL A 65 11.61 -3.36 -9.52
CA VAL A 65 12.20 -2.01 -9.60
C VAL A 65 12.85 -1.64 -8.26
N ALA A 66 12.13 -1.78 -7.15
CA ALA A 66 12.62 -1.47 -5.81
C ALA A 66 13.86 -2.30 -5.42
N ALA A 67 13.89 -3.59 -5.79
CA ALA A 67 14.98 -4.48 -5.43
C ALA A 67 16.24 -4.35 -6.30
N SER A 68 16.15 -3.76 -7.49
CA SER A 68 17.22 -3.81 -8.49
C SER A 68 17.39 -2.51 -9.26
N SER A 69 16.45 -2.15 -10.12
CA SER A 69 16.57 -0.97 -11.00
C SER A 69 16.81 0.33 -10.21
N SER A 70 16.22 0.48 -9.02
CA SER A 70 16.39 1.64 -8.14
C SER A 70 17.82 1.85 -7.61
N LYS A 71 18.64 0.80 -7.64
CA LYS A 71 20.05 0.79 -7.18
C LYS A 71 21.01 1.24 -8.26
N ASP A 72 20.55 1.31 -9.51
CA ASP A 72 21.35 1.79 -10.61
C ASP A 72 21.60 3.31 -10.42
N PRO A 73 22.86 3.79 -10.51
CA PRO A 73 23.15 5.22 -10.47
C PRO A 73 22.41 6.01 -11.58
N ASP A 74 22.12 5.38 -12.71
CA ASP A 74 21.43 6.00 -13.84
C ASP A 74 19.89 5.99 -13.68
N PHE A 75 19.37 5.38 -12.61
CA PHE A 75 17.93 5.35 -12.35
C PHE A 75 17.35 6.73 -12.08
N LEU A 76 18.12 7.66 -11.51
CA LEU A 76 17.65 8.99 -11.13
C LEU A 76 18.67 10.07 -11.49
N LEU A 77 18.91 10.24 -12.79
CA LEU A 77 19.88 11.20 -13.31
C LEU A 77 19.56 12.67 -12.95
N PRO A 78 20.58 13.54 -12.86
CA PRO A 78 20.42 14.97 -12.57
C PRO A 78 19.58 15.79 -13.57
N ASP A 79 19.29 15.25 -14.74
CA ASP A 79 18.45 15.86 -15.78
C ASP A 79 17.04 15.25 -15.85
N THR A 80 16.75 14.23 -15.03
CA THR A 80 15.44 13.58 -14.96
C THR A 80 14.34 14.61 -14.63
N PRO A 81 13.28 14.75 -15.44
CA PRO A 81 12.19 15.69 -15.15
C PRO A 81 11.58 15.45 -13.77
N LEU A 82 11.21 16.52 -13.05
CA LEU A 82 10.83 16.39 -11.63
C LEU A 82 9.62 15.47 -11.38
N LYS A 83 8.58 15.51 -12.23
CA LYS A 83 7.44 14.57 -12.13
C LYS A 83 7.85 13.11 -12.37
N GLU A 84 8.77 12.88 -13.30
CA GLU A 84 9.34 11.56 -13.57
C GLU A 84 10.17 11.06 -12.39
N ALA A 85 10.96 11.95 -11.78
CA ALA A 85 11.75 11.64 -10.60
C ALA A 85 10.88 11.25 -9.41
N ILE A 86 9.80 11.98 -9.14
CA ILE A 86 8.82 11.67 -8.10
C ILE A 86 8.23 10.26 -8.32
N PHE A 87 7.78 9.96 -9.54
CA PHE A 87 7.25 8.63 -9.88
C PHE A 87 8.28 7.52 -9.62
N ARG A 88 9.54 7.73 -10.02
CA ARG A 88 10.63 6.77 -9.79
C ARG A 88 10.96 6.59 -8.32
N VAL A 89 10.91 7.65 -7.51
CA VAL A 89 11.11 7.56 -6.06
C VAL A 89 10.05 6.67 -5.41
N ILE A 90 8.78 6.88 -5.75
CA ILE A 90 7.67 6.05 -5.22
C ILE A 90 7.86 4.59 -5.64
N LEU A 91 8.21 4.32 -6.91
CA LEU A 91 8.52 2.95 -7.36
C LEU A 91 9.72 2.32 -6.63
N ALA A 92 10.78 3.10 -6.39
CA ALA A 92 11.97 2.63 -5.68
C ALA A 92 11.66 2.24 -4.22
N HIS A 93 10.63 2.86 -3.63
CA HIS A 93 10.15 2.57 -2.27
C HIS A 93 9.01 1.54 -2.27
N GLY A 94 8.86 0.75 -3.33
CA GLY A 94 7.88 -0.33 -3.37
C GLY A 94 6.43 0.14 -3.50
N ASN A 95 6.21 1.40 -3.88
CA ASN A 95 4.90 2.04 -3.93
C ASN A 95 4.19 2.12 -2.56
N GLU A 96 4.95 2.10 -1.48
CA GLU A 96 4.44 2.49 -0.17
C GLU A 96 4.01 3.97 -0.21
N PRO A 97 2.92 4.36 0.47
CA PRO A 97 2.51 5.75 0.56
C PRO A 97 3.61 6.64 1.13
N MET A 98 3.89 7.77 0.47
CA MET A 98 4.93 8.71 0.86
C MET A 98 4.40 10.13 0.98
N THR A 99 4.95 10.91 1.92
CA THR A 99 4.68 12.35 2.04
C THR A 99 5.52 13.15 1.04
N ALA A 100 5.17 14.42 0.86
CA ALA A 100 5.98 15.34 0.05
C ALA A 100 7.35 15.59 0.68
N GLU A 101 7.42 15.60 2.01
CA GLU A 101 8.63 15.70 2.81
C GLU A 101 9.58 14.53 2.52
N ASP A 102 9.10 13.28 2.62
CA ASP A 102 9.92 12.08 2.36
C ASP A 102 10.56 12.14 0.97
N ILE A 103 9.76 12.45 -0.05
CA ILE A 103 10.22 12.53 -1.44
C ILE A 103 11.21 13.68 -1.62
N SER A 104 10.96 14.83 -0.99
CA SER A 104 11.88 15.99 -1.01
C SER A 104 13.24 15.64 -0.42
N GLU A 105 13.28 14.94 0.72
CA GLU A 105 14.53 14.52 1.37
C GLU A 105 15.34 13.59 0.46
N ILE A 106 14.69 12.59 -0.13
CA ILE A 106 15.33 11.62 -1.04
C ILE A 106 15.90 12.33 -2.27
N LEU A 107 15.13 13.23 -2.90
CA LEU A 107 15.59 13.97 -4.08
C LEU A 107 16.74 14.93 -3.73
N THR A 108 16.67 15.56 -2.56
CA THR A 108 17.72 16.45 -2.06
C THR A 108 19.02 15.69 -1.85
N GLU A 109 18.97 14.53 -1.21
CA GLU A 109 20.15 13.68 -0.99
C GLU A 109 20.73 13.19 -2.32
N ARG A 110 19.88 12.64 -3.20
CA ARG A 110 20.30 12.10 -4.50
C ARG A 110 20.92 13.15 -5.41
N TRP A 111 20.50 14.41 -5.30
CA TRP A 111 20.98 15.49 -6.16
C TRP A 111 21.87 16.52 -5.44
N ALA A 112 22.30 16.23 -4.21
CA ALA A 112 23.11 17.13 -3.39
C ALA A 112 24.41 17.60 -4.07
N MET A 113 25.03 16.72 -4.88
CA MET A 113 26.31 16.98 -5.56
C MET A 113 26.16 17.45 -7.00
N THR A 114 24.93 17.78 -7.44
CA THR A 114 24.69 18.19 -8.82
C THR A 114 25.11 19.64 -9.05
N ALA A 115 25.67 19.94 -10.22
CA ALA A 115 26.10 21.29 -10.58
C ALA A 115 24.92 22.27 -10.80
N TYR A 116 23.70 21.74 -10.93
CA TYR A 116 22.48 22.50 -11.22
C TYR A 116 21.42 22.19 -10.16
N PRO A 117 21.40 22.94 -9.04
CA PRO A 117 20.43 22.73 -7.99
C PRO A 117 19.02 22.98 -8.52
N ARG A 118 18.10 22.08 -8.15
CA ARG A 118 16.68 22.16 -8.50
C ARG A 118 15.87 22.44 -7.24
N ASP A 119 14.76 23.15 -7.41
CA ASP A 119 13.80 23.32 -6.34
C ASP A 119 13.03 22.02 -6.14
N VAL A 120 13.40 21.30 -5.08
CA VAL A 120 12.75 20.07 -4.63
C VAL A 120 12.12 20.25 -3.25
N THR A 121 11.82 21.50 -2.86
CA THR A 121 11.18 21.79 -1.57
C THR A 121 9.88 21.02 -1.40
N PRO A 122 9.49 20.62 -0.17
CA PRO A 122 8.26 19.86 0.06
C PRO A 122 7.02 20.53 -0.55
N GLN A 123 6.94 21.87 -0.53
CA GLN A 123 5.82 22.61 -1.12
C GLN A 123 5.75 22.47 -2.65
N VAL A 124 6.88 22.40 -3.34
CA VAL A 124 6.93 22.16 -4.79
C VAL A 124 6.56 20.71 -5.10
N ILE A 125 7.09 19.76 -4.34
CA ILE A 125 6.78 18.33 -4.48
C ILE A 125 5.29 18.08 -4.25
N GLN A 126 4.70 18.64 -3.18
CA GLN A 126 3.27 18.57 -2.87
C GLN A 126 2.41 19.03 -4.05
N ARG A 127 2.68 20.24 -4.58
CA ARG A 127 1.94 20.78 -5.73
C ARG A 127 2.07 19.89 -6.96
N LEU A 128 3.23 19.27 -7.17
CA LEU A 128 3.43 18.36 -8.28
C LEU A 128 2.66 17.06 -8.08
N LEU A 129 2.68 16.46 -6.88
CA LEU A 129 1.93 15.26 -6.53
C LEU A 129 0.43 15.46 -6.78
N GLU A 130 -0.13 16.57 -6.31
CA GLU A 130 -1.53 16.97 -6.53
C GLU A 130 -1.90 17.11 -8.03
N ASN A 131 -0.91 17.38 -8.89
CA ASN A 131 -1.08 17.61 -10.33
C ASN A 131 -0.38 16.53 -11.18
N SER A 132 -0.21 15.31 -10.65
CA SER A 132 0.49 14.20 -11.32
C SER A 132 -0.42 13.04 -11.74
N SER A 133 -1.68 13.34 -12.09
CA SER A 133 -2.62 12.33 -12.62
C SER A 133 -2.09 11.55 -13.82
N THR A 134 -1.22 12.15 -14.66
CA THR A 134 -0.56 11.46 -15.79
C THR A 134 0.36 10.30 -15.34
N TYR A 135 0.87 10.36 -14.11
CA TYR A 135 1.67 9.32 -13.49
C TYR A 135 0.84 8.38 -12.60
N CYS A 136 -0.49 8.53 -12.60
CA CYS A 136 -1.42 7.74 -11.80
C CYS A 136 -1.16 7.85 -10.29
N ILE A 137 -0.53 8.95 -9.85
CA ILE A 137 -0.25 9.23 -8.44
C ILE A 137 -1.49 9.86 -7.82
N ILE A 138 -1.97 9.28 -6.73
CA ILE A 138 -3.16 9.75 -6.00
C ILE A 138 -2.86 9.91 -4.51
N LYS A 139 -3.62 10.80 -3.85
CA LYS A 139 -3.57 10.97 -2.40
C LYS A 139 -4.25 9.76 -1.73
N VAL A 140 -3.68 9.25 -0.64
CA VAL A 140 -4.34 8.28 0.23
C VAL A 140 -5.62 8.92 0.80
N PRO A 141 -6.80 8.30 0.64
CA PRO A 141 -8.03 8.82 1.21
C PRO A 141 -7.92 8.85 2.74
N GLU A 142 -8.31 9.97 3.34
CA GLU A 142 -8.38 10.10 4.79
C GLU A 142 -9.39 9.09 5.34
N PRO A 143 -9.07 8.32 6.41
CA PRO A 143 -10.02 7.39 6.98
C PRO A 143 -11.24 8.18 7.49
N GLU A 144 -12.43 7.81 7.01
CA GLU A 144 -13.67 8.39 7.51
C GLU A 144 -13.77 8.09 9.02
N PRO A 145 -14.12 9.08 9.87
CA PRO A 145 -14.21 8.84 11.31
C PRO A 145 -15.29 7.80 11.57
N GLU A 146 -14.91 6.67 12.16
CA GLU A 146 -15.85 5.62 12.58
C GLU A 146 -16.86 6.24 13.57
N GLU A 147 -18.15 6.23 13.21
CA GLU A 147 -19.22 6.60 14.12
C GLU A 147 -19.26 5.55 15.25
N VAL A 148 -18.70 5.89 16.41
CA VAL A 148 -18.81 5.06 17.62
C VAL A 148 -20.27 4.98 18.04
N GLU A 149 -20.92 3.85 17.72
CA GLU A 149 -22.20 3.48 18.31
C GLU A 149 -21.98 3.22 19.81
N GLU A 150 -22.46 4.14 20.67
CA GLU A 150 -22.42 3.97 22.13
C GLU A 150 -23.29 2.76 22.54
N GLU A 151 -22.67 1.59 22.72
CA GLU A 151 -23.34 0.47 23.38
C GLU A 151 -23.52 0.76 24.87
N VAL A 152 -24.78 0.95 25.27
CA VAL A 152 -25.23 1.09 26.65
C VAL A 152 -25.06 -0.26 27.37
N ILE A 153 -23.98 -0.42 28.13
CA ILE A 153 -23.78 -1.60 28.97
C ILE A 153 -24.66 -1.54 30.24
N VAL A 154 -25.66 -2.43 30.31
CA VAL A 154 -26.44 -2.67 31.52
C VAL A 154 -25.69 -3.70 32.37
N GLU A 155 -25.07 -3.25 33.48
CA GLU A 155 -24.50 -4.14 34.49
C GLU A 155 -25.59 -5.02 35.12
N VAL A 156 -25.45 -6.34 35.01
CA VAL A 156 -26.06 -7.29 35.96
C VAL A 156 -24.98 -8.20 36.51
N ALA A 157 -24.67 -7.98 37.78
CA ALA A 157 -23.71 -8.72 38.57
C ALA A 157 -24.28 -10.04 39.13
N LYS A 158 -23.34 -10.95 39.44
CA LYS A 158 -23.42 -12.17 40.29
C LYS A 158 -24.16 -13.38 39.71
N SER A 159 -23.74 -14.63 39.93
CA SER A 159 -22.60 -15.21 40.66
C SER A 159 -22.54 -16.72 40.37
N GLU A 160 -21.33 -17.24 40.17
CA GLU A 160 -20.77 -18.50 40.65
C GLU A 160 -21.54 -19.85 40.58
N SER A 161 -20.77 -20.84 40.13
CA SER A 161 -20.75 -22.26 40.55
C SER A 161 -21.74 -23.20 39.87
N THR A 162 -21.23 -24.25 39.20
CA THR A 162 -21.21 -25.63 39.72
C THR A 162 -20.55 -26.59 38.73
N SER A 163 -20.07 -27.68 39.29
CA SER A 163 -19.17 -28.73 38.81
C SER A 163 -19.86 -29.90 38.08
N GLU A 164 -19.01 -30.70 37.44
CA GLU A 164 -19.04 -32.18 37.42
C GLU A 164 -19.90 -32.94 36.38
N LEU A 165 -19.35 -34.11 36.06
CA LEU A 165 -19.59 -35.09 35.01
C LEU A 165 -20.98 -35.74 35.05
N ALA A 166 -21.48 -36.15 33.88
CA ALA A 166 -22.29 -37.37 33.76
C ALA A 166 -22.31 -37.89 32.31
N GLU A 167 -21.86 -39.13 32.15
CA GLU A 167 -22.14 -40.00 31.00
C GLU A 167 -23.64 -40.32 30.94
N GLY A 168 -24.16 -40.54 29.74
CA GLY A 168 -25.58 -40.83 29.53
C GLY A 168 -25.84 -41.42 28.15
N ASP A 169 -25.75 -42.75 28.12
CA ASP A 169 -26.27 -43.71 27.15
C ASP A 169 -27.64 -43.33 26.55
N GLY A 170 -27.87 -43.64 25.28
CA GLY A 170 -29.10 -43.28 24.57
C GLY A 170 -29.22 -43.90 23.19
N ASP A 171 -29.27 -45.23 23.17
CA ASP A 171 -29.76 -46.10 22.11
C ASP A 171 -31.12 -45.64 21.52
N ALA A 172 -31.27 -45.62 20.20
CA ALA A 172 -32.53 -45.95 19.52
C ALA A 172 -32.38 -45.95 17.99
N GLU A 173 -32.55 -47.15 17.43
CA GLU A 173 -32.73 -47.48 16.03
C GLU A 173 -33.94 -46.82 15.37
N ALA A 174 -33.89 -46.66 14.04
CA ALA A 174 -34.98 -47.07 13.16
C ALA A 174 -34.51 -47.16 11.70
N GLU A 175 -34.62 -48.37 11.16
CA GLU A 175 -34.50 -48.75 9.76
C GLU A 175 -35.42 -47.95 8.82
N LEU A 176 -35.02 -47.85 7.55
CA LEU A 176 -35.93 -47.98 6.40
C LEU A 176 -35.12 -48.29 5.12
N THR A 177 -35.16 -49.58 4.75
CA THR A 177 -35.30 -50.20 3.42
C THR A 177 -35.68 -49.26 2.26
N ASP A 178 -35.50 -49.52 0.98
CA ASP A 178 -34.90 -50.52 0.09
C ASP A 178 -35.27 -49.94 -1.29
N GLU A 179 -34.36 -49.85 -2.26
CA GLU A 179 -34.80 -50.02 -3.63
C GLU A 179 -33.65 -50.39 -4.58
N THR A 180 -34.02 -51.32 -5.43
CA THR A 180 -33.24 -52.23 -6.23
C THR A 180 -33.15 -51.72 -7.68
N GLY A 181 -31.95 -51.80 -8.25
CA GLY A 181 -31.61 -52.32 -9.58
C GLY A 181 -32.48 -52.05 -10.85
N GLY A 182 -31.77 -51.72 -11.94
CA GLY A 182 -32.16 -51.94 -13.35
C GLY A 182 -32.07 -50.65 -14.17
N GLN A 183 -31.41 -50.57 -15.33
CA GLN A 183 -30.92 -51.56 -16.29
C GLN A 183 -29.62 -51.07 -16.95
#